data_AF-A0A6L7WNE7-F1
#
_entry.id   AF-A0A6L7WNE7-F1
#
_cell.length_a   1.000
_cell.length_b   1.000
_cell.length_c   1.000
_cell.angle_alpha   90.00
_cell.angle_beta   90.00
_cell.angle_gamma   90.00
#
_symmetry.space_group_name_H-M   'P 1'
#
loop_
_entity.id
_entity.type
_entity.pdbx_description
1 polymer ?
#
loop_
_entity_poly.entity_id
_entity_poly.type
_entity_poly.pdbx_seq_one_letter_code
_entity_poly.pdbx_strand_id
1 'polypeptide(L)' 'MGTDVDPGSVPAADAGGTLAANRAAERDWFTERAAAAGLDFTHTNGMSGRYYFPELIPGGAGLLDYDNDGDLDVFLVQG' A
#
# COMPACT_ATOMS: atom_id res chain seq x y z
N MET A 1 22.21 -49.32 0.23
CA MET A 1 22.40 -47.86 0.13
C MET A 1 21.16 -47.29 -0.52
N GLY A 2 20.33 -46.58 0.26
CA GLY A 2 19.03 -46.07 -0.12
C GLY A 2 18.28 -45.72 1.17
N THR A 3 18.64 -44.60 1.79
CA THR A 3 17.91 -44.06 2.93
C THR A 3 16.79 -43.18 2.37
N ASP A 4 15.60 -43.74 2.25
CA ASP A 4 14.37 -42.97 2.12
C ASP A 4 14.21 -42.13 3.39
N VAL A 5 14.41 -40.81 3.23
CA VAL A 5 14.19 -39.83 4.27
C VAL A 5 12.69 -39.51 4.28
N ASP A 6 12.01 -39.95 5.34
CA ASP A 6 10.66 -39.48 5.67
C ASP A 6 10.71 -37.96 5.88
N PRO A 7 9.97 -37.14 5.11
CA PRO A 7 9.90 -35.71 5.34
C PRO A 7 9.04 -35.47 6.59
N GLY A 8 9.70 -35.51 7.75
CA GLY A 8 9.11 -35.21 9.03
C GLY A 8 8.26 -33.93 8.94
N SER A 9 7.05 -34.01 9.50
CA SER A 9 6.18 -32.87 9.73
C SER A 9 6.95 -31.78 10.46
N VAL A 10 7.37 -30.75 9.74
CA VAL A 10 7.90 -29.53 10.33
C VAL A 10 6.79 -28.91 11.20
N PRO A 11 7.01 -28.71 12.50
CA PRO A 11 6.04 -27.99 13.31
C PRO A 11 5.93 -26.58 12.74
N ALA A 12 4.69 -26.13 12.48
CA ALA A 12 4.42 -24.78 12.04
C ALA A 12 4.90 -23.82 13.14
N ALA A 13 6.05 -23.18 12.91
CA ALA A 13 6.51 -22.09 13.75
C ALA A 13 5.42 -21.01 13.75
N ASP A 14 4.94 -20.70 14.94
CA ASP A 14 4.00 -19.65 15.29
C ASP A 14 4.66 -18.26 15.11
N ALA A 15 4.96 -17.92 13.85
CA ALA A 15 5.58 -16.65 13.46
C ALA A 15 4.70 -15.41 13.73
N GLY A 16 3.49 -15.58 14.28
CA GLY A 16 2.55 -14.49 14.56
C GLY A 16 2.90 -13.65 15.80
N GLY A 17 3.63 -14.20 16.77
CA GLY A 17 3.86 -13.54 18.07
C GLY A 17 4.92 -12.43 18.05
N THR A 18 6.01 -12.63 17.31
CA THR A 18 7.20 -11.74 17.36
C THR A 18 7.04 -10.48 16.49
N LEU A 19 6.34 -10.57 15.36
CA LEU A 19 6.12 -9.44 14.45
C LEU A 19 5.17 -8.37 15.03
N ALA A 20 4.24 -8.78 15.90
CA ALA A 20 3.31 -7.88 16.56
C ALA A 20 4.01 -7.02 17.63
N ALA A 21 4.92 -7.64 18.40
CA ALA A 21 5.67 -6.94 19.46
C ALA A 21 6.65 -5.89 18.91
N ASN A 22 7.27 -6.17 17.75
CA ASN A 22 8.23 -5.24 17.14
C ASN A 22 7.55 -4.01 16.49
N ARG A 23 6.27 -4.14 16.11
CA ARG A 23 5.48 -3.04 15.52
C ARG A 23 5.05 -1.99 16.56
N ALA A 24 4.96 -2.37 17.83
CA ALA A 24 4.52 -1.48 18.90
C ALA A 24 5.62 -0.51 19.38
N ALA A 25 6.88 -0.74 19.01
CA ALA A 25 8.04 0.04 19.45
C ALA A 25 8.60 0.98 18.37
N GLU A 26 8.26 0.78 17.09
CA GLU A 26 8.59 1.73 16.02
C GLU A 26 7.53 2.83 15.96
N ARG A 27 7.96 4.09 16.09
CA ARG A 27 7.10 5.22 15.77
C ARG A 27 6.75 5.13 14.28
N ASP A 28 5.47 5.00 13.96
CA ASP A 28 5.01 5.03 12.57
C ASP A 28 5.55 6.28 11.88
N TRP A 29 6.32 6.11 10.80
CA TRP A 29 6.87 7.25 10.04
C TRP A 29 5.78 8.08 9.36
N PHE A 30 4.63 7.46 9.10
CA PHE A 30 3.49 8.07 8.45
C PHE A 30 2.23 7.77 9.24
N THR A 31 1.32 8.74 9.26
CA THR A 31 -0.02 8.58 9.84
C THR A 31 -1.03 8.66 8.73
N GLU A 32 -1.93 7.68 8.63
CA GLU A 32 -3.02 7.75 7.67
C GLU A 32 -4.04 8.82 8.10
N ARG A 33 -4.37 9.71 7.17
CA ARG A 33 -5.28 10.85 7.34
C ARG A 33 -6.27 11.01 6.20
N ALA A 34 -6.22 10.20 5.13
CA ALA A 34 -7.06 10.37 3.95
C ALA A 34 -8.56 10.51 4.29
N ALA A 35 -9.13 9.55 5.03
CA ALA A 35 -10.53 9.60 5.43
C ALA A 35 -10.86 10.80 6.35
N ALA A 36 -9.95 11.17 7.25
CA ALA A 36 -10.13 12.31 8.14
C ALA A 36 -10.07 13.66 7.39
N ALA A 37 -9.34 13.70 6.27
CA ALA A 37 -9.28 14.83 5.35
C ALA A 37 -10.39 14.78 4.28
N GLY A 38 -11.30 13.80 4.34
CA GLY A 38 -12.39 13.66 3.37
C GLY A 38 -11.96 13.17 1.98
N LEU A 39 -10.74 12.61 1.84
CA LEU A 39 -10.24 12.08 0.59
C LEU A 39 -10.78 10.66 0.34
N ASP A 40 -11.58 10.52 -0.71
CA ASP A 40 -12.08 9.24 -1.23
C ASP A 40 -11.80 9.15 -2.73
N PHE A 41 -10.57 8.73 -3.08
CA PHE A 41 -10.11 8.64 -4.46
C PHE A 41 -9.49 7.27 -4.73
N THR A 42 -9.85 6.68 -5.87
CA THR A 42 -9.26 5.44 -6.37
C THR A 42 -8.70 5.67 -7.76
N HIS A 43 -7.38 5.51 -7.94
CA HIS A 43 -6.76 5.52 -9.25
C HIS A 43 -7.18 4.28 -10.05
N THR A 44 -7.62 4.47 -11.29
CA THR A 44 -8.03 3.38 -12.18
C THR A 44 -7.02 3.24 -13.30
N ASN A 45 -6.25 2.16 -13.29
CA ASN A 45 -5.16 1.89 -14.24
C ASN A 45 -5.62 1.32 -15.60
N GLY A 46 -6.93 1.35 -15.89
CA GLY A 46 -7.48 0.86 -17.16
C GLY A 46 -7.36 -0.65 -17.43
N MET A 47 -7.04 -1.48 -16.41
CA MET A 47 -6.88 -2.93 -16.61
C MET A 47 -8.16 -3.59 -17.12
N SER A 48 -8.06 -4.26 -18.27
CA SER A 48 -9.17 -4.95 -18.94
C SER A 48 -8.93 -6.45 -19.17
N GLY A 49 -7.90 -7.03 -18.54
CA GLY A 49 -7.49 -8.43 -18.72
C GLY A 49 -6.71 -8.72 -20.02
N ARG A 50 -6.51 -7.70 -20.85
CA ARG A 50 -5.65 -7.75 -22.04
C ARG A 50 -4.27 -7.17 -21.72
N TYR A 51 -3.23 -7.75 -22.32
CA TYR A 51 -1.86 -7.27 -22.18
C TYR A 51 -1.59 -6.16 -23.19
N TYR A 52 -1.76 -4.92 -22.76
CA TYR A 52 -1.36 -3.73 -23.49
C TYR A 52 0.00 -3.23 -23.03
N PHE A 53 0.59 -2.30 -23.78
CA PHE A 53 1.73 -1.55 -23.27
C PHE A 53 1.33 -0.81 -21.99
N PRO A 54 2.22 -0.79 -20.97
CA PRO A 54 1.93 -0.08 -19.74
C PRO A 54 1.84 1.42 -20.01
N GLU A 55 0.97 2.09 -19.26
CA GLU A 55 0.94 3.54 -19.20
C GLU A 55 2.28 4.05 -18.63
N LEU A 56 2.97 4.90 -19.39
CA LEU A 56 4.26 5.46 -18.98
C LEU A 56 4.12 6.69 -18.06
N ILE A 57 2.98 7.38 -18.15
CA ILE A 57 2.70 8.59 -17.37
C ILE A 57 1.38 8.34 -16.66
N PRO A 58 1.41 7.75 -15.44
CA PRO A 58 0.19 7.52 -14.68
C PRO A 58 -0.40 8.86 -14.19
N GLY A 59 -1.55 8.79 -13.54
CA GLY A 59 -2.13 9.91 -12.81
C GLY A 59 -1.19 10.53 -11.77
N GLY A 60 -1.65 11.57 -11.09
CA GLY A 60 -0.81 12.36 -10.20
C GLY A 60 -1.57 13.13 -9.14
N ALA A 61 -0.82 13.72 -8.21
CA ALA A 61 -1.33 14.53 -7.13
C ALA A 61 -0.58 15.87 -7.05
N GLY A 62 -1.29 16.94 -6.69
CA GLY A 62 -0.72 18.25 -6.39
C GLY A 62 -1.34 18.84 -5.12
N LEU A 63 -0.57 19.67 -4.42
CA LEU A 63 -1.04 20.48 -3.30
C LEU A 63 -0.97 21.95 -3.67
N LEU A 64 -2.07 22.67 -3.50
CA LEU A 64 -2.16 24.10 -3.77
C LEU A 64 -3.25 24.72 -2.90
N ASP A 65 -3.09 26.00 -2.56
CA ASP A 65 -4.17 26.81 -1.97
C ASP A 65 -5.00 27.39 -3.14
N TYR A 66 -6.14 26.75 -3.44
CA TYR A 66 -6.92 27.08 -4.64
C TYR A 66 -7.83 28.30 -4.43
N ASP A 67 -8.41 28.44 -3.24
CA ASP A 67 -9.37 29.51 -2.91
C ASP A 67 -8.80 30.61 -2.01
N ASN A 68 -7.52 30.52 -1.67
CA ASN A 68 -6.77 31.50 -0.89
C ASN A 68 -7.26 31.61 0.58
N ASP A 69 -7.71 30.50 1.16
CA ASP A 69 -8.10 30.43 2.58
C ASP A 69 -6.93 30.07 3.52
N GLY A 70 -5.79 29.68 2.94
CA GLY A 70 -4.54 29.37 3.64
C GLY A 70 -4.38 27.89 3.98
N ASP A 71 -5.37 27.04 3.70
CA ASP A 71 -5.23 25.59 3.75
C ASP A 71 -4.76 25.04 2.38
N LEU A 72 -4.08 23.89 2.38
CA LEU A 72 -3.65 23.24 1.14
C LEU A 72 -4.73 22.27 0.65
N ASP A 73 -5.23 22.52 -0.55
CA ASP A 73 -6.12 21.62 -1.27
C ASP A 73 -5.36 20.50 -1.96
N VAL A 74 -6.01 19.33 -2.05
CA VAL A 74 -5.49 18.15 -2.73
C VAL A 74 -6.12 18.03 -4.11
N PHE A 75 -5.31 18.11 -5.16
CA PHE A 75 -5.74 17.89 -6.54
C PHE A 75 -5.23 16.53 -7.04
N LEU A 76 -6.14 15.65 -7.47
CA LEU A 76 -5.84 14.28 -7.94
C LEU A 76 -6.32 14.12 -9.38
N VAL A 77 -5.47 13.57 -10.26
CA VAL A 77 -5.81 13.34 -11.67
C VAL A 77 -5.73 11.86 -12.03
N GLN A 78 -6.65 11.43 -12.89
CA GLN A 78 -6.52 10.16 -13.61
C GLN A 78 -5.65 10.34 -14.85
N GLY A 79 -4.96 9.28 -15.25
CA GLY A 79 -4.27 9.15 -16.53
C GLY A 79 -5.15 8.51 -17.59
#